data_AF-S5TFA4-F1
#
_entry.id   AF-S5TFA4-F1
#
_cell.length_a   1.000
_cell.length_b   1.000
_cell.length_c   1.000
_cell.angle_alpha   90.00
_cell.angle_beta   90.00
_cell.angle_gamma   90.00
#
_symmetry.space_group_name_H-M   'P 1'
#
loop_
_entity.id
_entity.type
_entity.pdbx_description
1 polymer ?
#
loop_
_entity_poly.entity_id
_entity_poly.type
_entity_poly.pdbx_seq_one_letter_code
_entity_poly.pdbx_strand_id
1 'polypeptide(L)'
;MPQLLVLARDHDRIDMLDLDADARRVILTDTGPNPDGVVCDGETIYWTTMGERTSTSGRGEAIYADLDGGVHAIDVDGEHRRDIVAPGGTTTAKQLALDACGNLYWGNREGMTLATARTDGAGLRDLIARDGSLGERDWIVGVAVDEKAGHIYWSQKGSHEGGDGQIFRAGLELPAGESAENRTDVELLWDNLPAPIDLELFDGHLLWTDRGAGDLPGGNSLSCAAIPPVGQKGDEPYVVADGFSEAIGLTVDVPQRTAYVADLSGQIWAVPNLGQEGAEKQLITDLGFAVTGLNHVKATS
;
A
#
# COMPACT_ATOMS: atom_id res chain seq x y z
N MET A 1 17.14 15.29 -4.54
CA MET A 1 17.78 13.99 -4.81
C MET A 1 16.73 12.96 -4.46
N PRO A 2 16.32 12.08 -5.38
CA PRO A 2 15.27 11.12 -5.12
C PRO A 2 15.78 10.14 -4.05
N GLN A 3 15.09 10.10 -2.92
CA GLN A 3 15.37 9.19 -1.83
C GLN A 3 14.21 8.21 -1.70
N LEU A 4 14.52 6.93 -1.55
CA LEU A 4 13.52 5.89 -1.32
C LEU A 4 13.67 5.35 0.09
N LEU A 5 12.58 5.42 0.85
CA LEU A 5 12.41 4.59 2.04
C LEU A 5 12.02 3.19 1.61
N VAL A 6 12.63 2.21 2.26
CA VAL A 6 12.46 0.79 1.97
C VAL A 6 12.19 0.06 3.26
N LEU A 7 11.11 -0.71 3.28
CA LEU A 7 10.72 -1.56 4.40
C LEU A 7 11.10 -3.02 4.13
N ALA A 8 12.07 -3.52 4.88
CA ALA A 8 12.59 -4.87 4.77
C ALA A 8 11.83 -5.81 5.72
N ARG A 9 10.76 -6.44 5.22
CA ARG A 9 9.83 -7.24 6.04
C ARG A 9 10.52 -8.32 6.87
N ASP A 10 11.39 -9.12 6.26
CA ASP A 10 11.99 -10.29 6.91
C ASP A 10 13.21 -9.94 7.78
N HIS A 11 13.53 -8.64 7.91
CA HIS A 11 14.63 -8.11 8.71
C HIS A 11 14.18 -7.08 9.75
N ASP A 12 12.89 -6.81 9.87
CA ASP A 12 12.29 -5.81 10.75
C ASP A 12 13.02 -4.46 10.69
N ARG A 13 13.30 -3.98 9.46
CA ARG A 13 14.19 -2.83 9.22
C ARG A 13 13.64 -1.83 8.22
N ILE A 14 13.89 -0.54 8.48
CA ILE A 14 13.72 0.57 7.52
C ILE A 14 15.09 1.06 7.05
N ASP A 15 15.25 1.14 5.73
CA ASP A 15 16.41 1.71 5.07
C ASP A 15 16.02 2.95 4.25
N MET A 16 16.95 3.88 4.10
CA MET A 16 16.89 5.00 3.16
C MET A 16 17.93 4.76 2.06
N LEU A 17 17.49 4.76 0.80
CA LEU A 17 18.32 4.70 -0.38
C LEU A 17 18.43 6.09 -1.01
N ASP A 18 19.65 6.50 -1.34
CA ASP A 18 19.94 7.65 -2.19
C ASP A 18 20.28 7.14 -3.58
N LEU A 19 19.38 7.39 -4.54
CA LEU A 19 19.49 6.79 -5.88
C LEU A 19 20.58 7.45 -6.74
N ASP A 20 20.96 8.70 -6.45
CA ASP A 20 22.00 9.40 -7.20
C ASP A 20 23.39 9.03 -6.66
N ALA A 21 23.51 8.88 -5.34
CA ALA A 21 24.77 8.59 -4.68
C ALA A 21 25.09 7.08 -4.56
N ASP A 22 24.16 6.21 -4.98
CA ASP A 22 24.21 4.76 -4.77
C ASP A 22 24.53 4.43 -3.30
N ALA A 23 23.89 5.16 -2.39
CA ALA A 23 24.17 5.09 -0.97
C ALA A 23 22.97 4.57 -0.20
N ARG A 24 23.24 3.78 0.84
CA ARG A 24 22.22 3.19 1.71
C ARG A 24 22.51 3.51 3.16
N ARG A 25 21.49 4.01 3.86
CA ARG A 25 21.51 4.29 5.30
C ARG A 25 20.43 3.48 5.98
N VAL A 26 20.81 2.69 6.98
CA VAL A 26 19.85 2.03 7.86
C VAL A 26 19.29 3.07 8.84
N ILE A 27 17.96 3.19 8.92
CA ILE A 27 17.29 4.12 9.84
C ILE A 27 16.95 3.41 11.16
N LEU A 28 16.33 2.23 11.06
CA LEU A 28 15.80 1.48 12.19
C LEU A 28 15.91 -0.02 11.93
N THR A 29 16.38 -0.81 12.89
CA THR A 29 16.49 -2.29 12.81
C THR A 29 15.56 -3.02 13.78
N ASP A 30 14.47 -2.36 14.18
CA ASP A 30 13.48 -2.88 15.10
C ASP A 30 12.13 -2.23 14.78
N THR A 31 11.56 -2.58 13.64
CA THR A 31 10.24 -2.07 13.21
C THR A 31 9.08 -2.68 13.99
N GLY A 32 9.32 -3.72 14.78
CA GLY A 32 8.28 -4.65 15.22
C GLY A 32 7.98 -5.72 14.17
N PRO A 33 7.14 -6.71 14.53
CA PRO A 33 6.99 -7.94 13.76
C PRO A 33 6.30 -7.69 12.41
N ASN A 34 6.91 -8.21 11.36
CA ASN A 34 6.32 -8.28 10.03
C ASN A 34 5.79 -6.91 9.54
N PRO A 35 6.68 -5.91 9.40
CA PRO A 35 6.29 -4.59 8.92
C PRO A 35 5.84 -4.67 7.44
N ASP A 36 4.89 -3.84 7.01
CA ASP A 36 4.33 -3.93 5.65
C ASP A 36 4.36 -2.60 4.86
N GLY A 37 3.54 -1.63 5.26
CA GLY A 37 3.43 -0.31 4.61
C GLY A 37 4.31 0.77 5.24
N VAL A 38 4.74 1.75 4.44
CA VAL A 38 5.57 2.88 4.90
C VAL A 38 5.25 4.17 4.13
N VAL A 39 5.21 5.30 4.83
CA VAL A 39 5.08 6.65 4.23
C VAL A 39 5.94 7.65 4.98
N CYS A 40 6.25 8.79 4.35
CA CYS A 40 6.99 9.88 4.98
C CYS A 40 6.44 11.25 4.56
N ASP A 41 6.33 12.16 5.54
CA ASP A 41 5.93 13.57 5.30
C ASP A 41 7.14 14.49 5.00
N GLY A 42 8.34 13.92 4.92
CA GLY A 42 9.62 14.63 4.76
C GLY A 42 10.41 14.77 6.07
N GLU A 43 9.76 14.63 7.23
CA GLU A 43 10.40 14.72 8.55
C GLU A 43 10.19 13.46 9.39
N THR A 44 8.98 12.92 9.38
CA THR A 44 8.58 11.70 10.09
C THR A 44 8.29 10.58 9.11
N ILE A 45 8.79 9.38 9.42
CA ILE A 45 8.48 8.12 8.76
C ILE A 45 7.40 7.43 9.59
N TYR A 46 6.33 6.98 8.92
CA TYR A 46 5.26 6.20 9.52
C TYR A 46 5.24 4.81 8.87
N TRP A 47 5.04 3.76 9.65
CA TRP A 47 4.93 2.40 9.12
C TRP A 47 3.93 1.55 9.89
N THR A 48 3.48 0.48 9.24
CA THR A 48 2.53 -0.48 9.81
C THR A 48 3.22 -1.80 10.16
N THR A 49 2.68 -2.51 11.15
CA THR A 49 3.06 -3.89 11.50
C THR A 49 1.87 -4.82 11.42
N MET A 50 2.10 -6.01 10.87
CA MET A 50 1.07 -7.05 10.71
C MET A 50 0.77 -7.80 12.00
N GLY A 51 1.67 -7.76 12.99
CA GLY A 51 1.59 -8.63 14.16
C GLY A 51 2.22 -9.99 13.92
N GLU A 52 2.01 -10.93 14.84
CA GLU A 52 2.60 -12.26 14.76
C GLU A 52 1.83 -13.18 13.81
N ARG A 53 2.58 -14.01 13.06
CA ARG A 53 1.94 -15.01 12.19
C ARG A 53 1.25 -16.06 13.05
N THR A 54 -0.06 -16.17 12.90
CA THR A 54 -0.87 -17.16 13.63
C THR A 54 -0.97 -18.49 12.89
N SER A 55 -1.02 -18.46 11.56
CA SER A 55 -1.17 -19.68 10.76
C SER A 55 -0.77 -19.50 9.28
N THR A 56 -1.15 -20.49 8.46
CA THR A 56 -1.03 -20.46 7.00
C THR A 56 -2.35 -20.94 6.44
N SER A 57 -2.91 -20.24 5.46
CA SER A 57 -4.10 -20.67 4.76
C SER A 57 -3.84 -21.99 4.02
N GLY A 58 -4.91 -22.69 3.64
CA GLY A 58 -4.81 -23.91 2.83
C GLY A 58 -4.16 -23.70 1.46
N ARG A 59 -3.95 -22.44 1.05
CA ARG A 59 -3.30 -22.01 -0.21
C ARG A 59 -1.89 -21.47 0.01
N GLY A 60 -1.31 -21.61 1.21
CA GLY A 60 0.07 -21.21 1.48
C GLY A 60 0.26 -19.74 1.89
N GLU A 61 -0.82 -18.95 2.00
CA GLU A 61 -0.74 -17.55 2.42
C GLU A 61 -0.58 -17.45 3.95
N ALA A 62 0.36 -16.62 4.42
CA ALA A 62 0.53 -16.37 5.85
C ALA A 62 -0.69 -15.62 6.40
N ILE A 63 -1.17 -16.03 7.59
CA ILE A 63 -2.30 -15.43 8.29
C ILE A 63 -1.82 -14.84 9.61
N TYR A 64 -2.32 -13.65 9.94
CA TYR A 64 -1.97 -12.84 11.10
C TYR A 64 -3.28 -12.41 11.79
N ALA A 65 -3.98 -13.37 12.40
CA ALA A 65 -5.36 -13.16 12.84
C ALA A 65 -5.50 -12.51 14.23
N ASP A 66 -4.41 -12.41 14.99
CA ASP A 66 -4.45 -11.87 16.34
C ASP A 66 -4.48 -10.34 16.30
N LEU A 67 -5.08 -9.72 17.33
CA LEU A 67 -5.11 -8.27 17.47
C LEU A 67 -3.81 -7.81 18.15
N ASP A 68 -2.71 -7.81 17.38
CA ASP A 68 -1.37 -7.45 17.86
C ASP A 68 -0.55 -6.58 16.87
N GLY A 69 -1.11 -6.19 15.73
CA GLY A 69 -0.54 -5.20 14.82
C GLY A 69 -0.61 -3.76 15.34
N GLY A 70 0.15 -2.86 14.70
CA GLY A 70 0.27 -1.45 15.11
C GLY A 70 0.60 -0.49 13.96
N VAL A 71 0.67 0.80 14.31
CA VAL A 71 1.12 1.90 13.45
C VAL A 71 2.11 2.74 14.23
N HIS A 72 3.28 2.96 13.67
CA HIS A 72 4.43 3.52 14.38
C HIS A 72 5.01 4.71 13.62
N ALA A 73 5.82 5.51 14.32
CA ALA A 73 6.51 6.66 13.75
C ALA A 73 7.94 6.78 14.28
N ILE A 74 8.83 7.34 13.45
CA ILE A 74 10.21 7.68 13.78
C ILE A 74 10.63 8.84 12.89
N ASP A 75 11.49 9.72 13.36
CA ASP A 75 11.97 10.83 12.54
C ASP A 75 13.00 10.32 11.52
N VAL A 76 13.18 11.03 10.41
CA VAL A 76 14.11 10.62 9.32
C VAL A 76 15.58 10.57 9.73
N ASP A 77 15.93 11.11 10.89
CA ASP A 77 17.27 11.00 11.49
C ASP A 77 17.42 9.75 12.39
N GLY A 78 16.34 9.01 12.63
CA GLY A 78 16.30 7.84 13.50
C GLY A 78 15.96 8.16 14.96
N GLU A 79 15.58 9.40 15.29
CA GLU A 79 15.17 9.81 16.64
C GLU A 79 13.63 9.80 16.81
N HIS A 80 13.18 10.10 18.03
CA HIS A 80 11.76 10.27 18.40
C HIS A 80 10.80 9.14 17.97
N ARG A 81 11.28 7.88 18.02
CA ARG A 81 10.44 6.70 17.81
C ARG A 81 9.26 6.68 18.79
N ARG A 82 8.06 6.42 18.28
CA ARG A 82 6.80 6.41 19.02
C ARG A 82 5.74 5.55 18.31
N ASP A 83 4.74 5.14 19.06
CA ASP A 83 3.55 4.51 18.49
C ASP A 83 2.50 5.58 18.19
N ILE A 84 1.91 5.53 17.00
CA ILE A 84 0.69 6.27 16.67
C ILE A 84 -0.52 5.46 17.13
N VAL A 85 -0.48 4.16 16.82
CA VAL A 85 -1.41 3.14 17.31
C VAL A 85 -0.55 2.02 17.87
N ALA A 86 -0.58 1.85 19.19
CA ALA A 86 0.19 0.81 19.87
C ALA A 86 -0.20 -0.59 19.35
N PRO A 87 0.71 -1.59 19.44
CA PRO A 87 0.39 -2.98 19.15
C PRO A 87 -0.91 -3.44 19.83
N GLY A 88 -1.79 -4.05 19.04
CA GLY A 88 -3.14 -4.42 19.43
C GLY A 88 -4.21 -3.35 19.20
N GLY A 89 -3.86 -2.23 18.56
CA GLY A 89 -4.83 -1.27 18.06
C GLY A 89 -5.32 -1.56 16.63
N THR A 90 -4.70 -2.52 15.93
CA THR A 90 -5.12 -3.03 14.62
C THR A 90 -4.77 -4.52 14.53
N THR A 91 -5.45 -5.28 13.68
CA THR A 91 -5.19 -6.72 13.51
C THR A 91 -3.97 -6.90 12.62
N THR A 92 -4.11 -6.57 11.34
CA THR A 92 -3.07 -6.81 10.35
C THR A 92 -2.93 -5.62 9.42
N ALA A 93 -2.28 -4.57 9.92
CA ALA A 93 -2.09 -3.36 9.13
C ALA A 93 -1.18 -3.63 7.92
N LYS A 94 -1.61 -3.13 6.76
CA LYS A 94 -1.00 -3.29 5.44
C LYS A 94 -0.50 -1.96 4.92
N GLN A 95 -0.58 -1.72 3.62
CA GLN A 95 -0.13 -0.50 2.98
C GLN A 95 -0.85 0.72 3.58
N LEU A 96 -0.15 1.84 3.57
CA LEU A 96 -0.46 3.05 4.34
C LEU A 96 -0.41 4.26 3.41
N ALA A 97 -1.36 5.18 3.57
CA ALA A 97 -1.36 6.49 2.93
C ALA A 97 -1.39 7.60 3.99
N LEU A 98 -0.86 8.77 3.64
CA LEU A 98 -0.84 9.97 4.47
C LEU A 98 -1.35 11.16 3.65
N ASP A 99 -2.33 11.89 4.20
CA ASP A 99 -2.83 13.12 3.59
C ASP A 99 -2.07 14.37 4.09
N ALA A 100 -2.29 15.52 3.44
CA ALA A 100 -1.64 16.77 3.80
C ALA A 100 -2.13 17.36 5.14
N CYS A 101 -3.21 16.82 5.72
CA CYS A 101 -3.77 17.22 7.00
C CYS A 101 -3.24 16.39 8.18
N GLY A 102 -2.38 15.41 7.94
CA GLY A 102 -1.83 14.54 8.98
C GLY A 102 -2.78 13.41 9.38
N ASN A 103 -3.64 12.93 8.48
CA ASN A 103 -4.38 11.68 8.66
C ASN A 103 -3.66 10.53 7.95
N LEU A 104 -3.50 9.44 8.68
CA LEU A 104 -3.01 8.15 8.20
C LEU A 104 -4.20 7.26 7.85
N TYR A 105 -4.05 6.46 6.81
CA TYR A 105 -5.05 5.51 6.33
C TYR A 105 -4.38 4.19 6.01
N TRP A 106 -4.92 3.06 6.46
CA TRP A 106 -4.31 1.75 6.16
C TRP A 106 -5.36 0.67 5.94
N GLY A 107 -5.02 -0.31 5.11
CA GLY A 107 -5.74 -1.57 5.05
C GLY A 107 -5.46 -2.41 6.30
N ASN A 108 -6.50 -2.99 6.87
CA ASN A 108 -6.41 -3.94 7.99
C ASN A 108 -6.92 -5.29 7.49
N ARG A 109 -6.01 -6.14 7.01
CA ARG A 109 -6.34 -7.28 6.15
C ARG A 109 -7.25 -8.29 6.84
N GLU A 110 -6.82 -8.91 7.93
CA GLU A 110 -7.63 -9.88 8.68
C GLU A 110 -8.69 -9.23 9.58
N GLY A 111 -8.53 -7.93 9.89
CA GLY A 111 -9.60 -7.16 10.53
C GLY A 111 -10.71 -6.74 9.55
N MET A 112 -10.46 -6.84 8.24
CA MET A 112 -11.40 -6.53 7.15
C MET A 112 -11.89 -5.07 7.16
N THR A 113 -11.02 -4.15 7.59
CA THR A 113 -11.31 -2.73 7.66
C THR A 113 -10.32 -1.88 6.87
N LEU A 114 -10.77 -0.69 6.49
CA LEU A 114 -9.88 0.42 6.16
C LEU A 114 -9.95 1.37 7.35
N ALA A 115 -8.84 1.51 8.06
CA ALA A 115 -8.77 2.30 9.28
C ALA A 115 -8.05 3.63 9.05
N THR A 116 -8.33 4.60 9.92
CA THR A 116 -7.69 5.92 9.92
C THR A 116 -7.40 6.41 11.33
N ALA A 117 -6.34 7.18 11.48
CA ALA A 117 -6.00 7.95 12.69
C ALA A 117 -5.15 9.15 12.29
N ARG A 118 -5.13 10.20 13.12
CA ARG A 118 -4.19 11.30 12.93
C ARG A 118 -2.76 10.89 13.30
N THR A 119 -1.76 11.63 12.83
CA THR A 119 -0.34 11.45 13.18
C THR A 119 -0.03 11.69 14.66
N ASP A 120 -0.98 12.21 15.45
CA ASP A 120 -0.94 12.29 16.91
C ASP A 120 -1.65 11.11 17.62
N GLY A 121 -2.15 10.14 16.86
CA GLY A 121 -2.89 8.96 17.33
C GLY A 121 -4.37 9.20 17.62
N ALA A 122 -4.84 10.45 17.57
CA ALA A 122 -6.25 10.74 17.83
C ALA A 122 -7.15 10.36 16.65
N GLY A 123 -8.43 10.14 16.92
CA GLY A 123 -9.43 9.89 15.90
C GLY A 123 -9.35 8.50 15.25
N LEU A 124 -8.70 7.52 15.91
CA LEU A 124 -8.67 6.13 15.48
C LEU A 124 -10.09 5.59 15.27
N ARG A 125 -10.41 5.20 14.03
CA ARG A 125 -11.70 4.63 13.62
C ARG A 125 -11.59 3.89 12.29
N ASP A 126 -12.59 3.06 12.00
CA ASP A 126 -12.76 2.49 10.66
C ASP A 126 -13.53 3.45 9.74
N LEU A 127 -13.13 3.50 8.48
CA LEU A 127 -13.83 4.18 7.38
C LEU A 127 -14.60 3.21 6.49
N ILE A 128 -14.12 1.98 6.40
CA ILE A 128 -14.75 0.84 5.71
C ILE A 128 -14.66 -0.35 6.65
N ALA A 129 -15.74 -1.11 6.80
CA ALA A 129 -15.73 -2.38 7.52
C ALA A 129 -16.53 -3.43 6.74
N ARG A 130 -15.91 -4.57 6.45
CA ARG A 130 -16.58 -5.73 5.85
C ARG A 130 -16.94 -6.74 6.93
N ASP A 131 -17.96 -7.55 6.67
CA ASP A 131 -18.45 -8.56 7.62
C ASP A 131 -17.69 -9.91 7.54
N GLY A 132 -16.76 -10.04 6.58
CA GLY A 132 -15.96 -11.23 6.36
C GLY A 132 -16.70 -12.38 5.68
N SER A 133 -17.95 -12.17 5.26
CA SER A 133 -18.76 -13.20 4.60
C SER A 133 -18.16 -13.67 3.27
N LEU A 134 -17.29 -12.87 2.64
CA LEU A 134 -16.61 -13.20 1.38
C LEU A 134 -15.17 -13.68 1.58
N GLY A 135 -14.72 -13.88 2.83
CA GLY A 135 -13.40 -14.42 3.15
C GLY A 135 -12.27 -13.54 2.61
N GLU A 136 -11.35 -14.12 1.83
CA GLU A 136 -10.18 -13.41 1.28
C GLU A 136 -10.55 -12.24 0.35
N ARG A 137 -11.80 -12.19 -0.17
CA ARG A 137 -12.27 -11.03 -0.95
C ARG A 137 -12.57 -9.82 -0.08
N ASP A 138 -12.82 -9.99 1.21
CA ASP A 138 -13.03 -8.87 2.13
C ASP A 138 -11.73 -8.28 2.70
N TRP A 139 -10.59 -8.89 2.37
CA TRP A 139 -9.27 -8.45 2.82
C TRP A 139 -8.82 -7.16 2.12
N ILE A 140 -8.83 -6.06 2.88
CA ILE A 140 -8.36 -4.75 2.44
C ILE A 140 -6.84 -4.65 2.63
N VAL A 141 -6.13 -4.20 1.59
CA VAL A 141 -4.66 -4.20 1.56
C VAL A 141 -4.09 -2.82 1.25
N GLY A 142 -4.22 -2.37 0.00
CA GLY A 142 -3.74 -1.09 -0.52
C GLY A 142 -4.70 0.04 -0.25
N VAL A 143 -4.17 1.25 -0.16
CA VAL A 143 -4.96 2.47 0.03
C VAL A 143 -4.30 3.65 -0.66
N ALA A 144 -5.11 4.49 -1.32
CA ALA A 144 -4.69 5.76 -1.88
C ALA A 144 -5.73 6.84 -1.61
N VAL A 145 -5.29 8.08 -1.42
CA VAL A 145 -6.12 9.22 -1.01
C VAL A 145 -6.03 10.33 -2.05
N ASP A 146 -7.16 10.68 -2.68
CA ASP A 146 -7.30 11.85 -3.54
C ASP A 146 -7.98 12.97 -2.76
N GLU A 147 -7.19 13.78 -2.05
CA GLU A 147 -7.67 14.91 -1.26
C GLU A 147 -8.44 15.93 -2.11
N LYS A 148 -8.01 16.13 -3.36
CA LYS A 148 -8.59 17.12 -4.24
C LYS A 148 -9.99 16.70 -4.72
N ALA A 149 -10.17 15.41 -5.00
CA ALA A 149 -11.46 14.85 -5.37
C ALA A 149 -12.32 14.46 -4.14
N GLY A 150 -11.73 14.41 -2.94
CA GLY A 150 -12.43 14.03 -1.72
C GLY A 150 -12.69 12.52 -1.62
N HIS A 151 -11.85 11.70 -2.24
CA HIS A 151 -12.06 10.26 -2.36
C HIS A 151 -10.93 9.44 -1.75
N ILE A 152 -11.29 8.27 -1.25
CA ILE A 152 -10.38 7.20 -0.85
C ILE A 152 -10.57 6.00 -1.76
N TYR A 153 -9.47 5.34 -2.11
CA TYR A 153 -9.41 4.15 -2.93
C TYR A 153 -8.77 3.04 -2.14
N TRP A 154 -9.23 1.81 -2.31
CA TRP A 154 -8.58 0.66 -1.69
C TRP A 154 -8.67 -0.59 -2.56
N SER A 155 -7.67 -1.45 -2.41
CA SER A 155 -7.65 -2.76 -3.02
C SER A 155 -8.19 -3.79 -2.05
N GLN A 156 -8.96 -4.72 -2.61
CA GLN A 156 -9.23 -6.01 -2.02
C GLN A 156 -8.51 -7.06 -2.85
N LYS A 157 -7.45 -7.63 -2.29
CA LYS A 157 -6.51 -8.51 -2.99
C LYS A 157 -7.23 -9.70 -3.65
N GLY A 158 -8.24 -10.24 -2.97
CA GLY A 158 -8.86 -11.50 -3.36
C GLY A 158 -7.93 -12.68 -3.10
N SER A 159 -8.21 -13.77 -3.80
CA SER A 159 -7.53 -15.04 -3.62
C SER A 159 -6.05 -14.98 -4.01
N HIS A 160 -5.23 -15.84 -3.39
CA HIS A 160 -3.80 -15.93 -3.72
C HIS A 160 -3.52 -16.23 -5.21
N GLU A 161 -4.29 -17.13 -5.83
CA GLU A 161 -4.15 -17.47 -7.25
C GLU A 161 -4.53 -16.28 -8.16
N GLY A 162 -5.50 -15.50 -7.69
CA GLY A 162 -5.96 -14.29 -8.34
C GLY A 162 -7.15 -14.46 -9.27
N GLY A 163 -7.50 -13.37 -9.96
CA GLY A 163 -8.64 -13.29 -10.88
C GLY A 163 -9.97 -12.97 -10.19
N ASP A 164 -9.93 -12.65 -8.90
CA ASP A 164 -11.07 -12.16 -8.14
C ASP A 164 -10.75 -10.97 -7.23
N GLY A 165 -9.62 -10.32 -7.50
CA GLY A 165 -9.25 -9.04 -6.89
C GLY A 165 -10.16 -7.90 -7.35
N GLN A 166 -10.28 -6.89 -6.49
CA GLN A 166 -11.17 -5.76 -6.71
C GLN A 166 -10.53 -4.46 -6.22
N ILE A 167 -10.92 -3.34 -6.83
CA ILE A 167 -10.57 -1.99 -6.37
C ILE A 167 -11.85 -1.18 -6.23
N PHE A 168 -11.97 -0.47 -5.12
CA PHE A 168 -13.13 0.32 -4.76
C PHE A 168 -12.77 1.79 -4.52
N ARG A 169 -13.81 2.63 -4.49
CA ARG A 169 -13.77 4.03 -4.09
C ARG A 169 -14.89 4.34 -3.10
N ALA A 170 -14.68 5.30 -2.22
CA ALA A 170 -15.72 5.99 -1.46
C ALA A 170 -15.30 7.45 -1.17
N GLY A 171 -16.18 8.24 -0.56
CA GLY A 171 -15.80 9.55 -0.02
C GLY A 171 -14.81 9.43 1.15
N LEU A 172 -13.96 10.44 1.36
CA LEU A 172 -13.02 10.44 2.49
C LEU A 172 -13.73 10.48 3.85
N GLU A 173 -14.87 11.16 3.91
CA GLU A 173 -15.72 11.20 5.10
C GLU A 173 -16.89 10.24 4.98
N LEU A 174 -17.33 9.75 6.14
CA LEU A 174 -18.56 8.98 6.24
C LEU A 174 -19.76 9.89 5.91
N PRO A 175 -20.71 9.44 5.07
CA PRO A 175 -21.95 10.15 4.89
C PRO A 175 -22.71 10.34 6.22
N ALA A 176 -23.47 11.43 6.32
CA ALA A 176 -24.12 11.79 7.57
C ALA A 176 -25.13 10.72 8.03
N GLY A 177 -24.90 10.17 9.22
CA GLY A 177 -25.76 9.13 9.81
C GLY A 177 -25.42 7.70 9.37
N GLU A 178 -24.39 7.53 8.53
CA GLU A 178 -23.87 6.23 8.11
C GLU A 178 -22.61 5.86 8.91
N SER A 179 -22.24 4.57 8.87
CA SER A 179 -21.09 3.98 9.54
C SER A 179 -20.17 3.28 8.53
N ALA A 180 -19.01 2.82 8.99
CA ALA A 180 -18.03 2.12 8.15
C ALA A 180 -18.60 0.84 7.49
N GLU A 181 -19.55 0.18 8.16
CA GLU A 181 -20.19 -1.07 7.73
C GLU A 181 -21.30 -0.85 6.71
N ASN A 182 -22.00 0.29 6.78
CA ASN A 182 -23.26 0.50 6.07
C ASN A 182 -23.27 1.71 5.13
N ARG A 183 -22.12 2.38 4.98
CA ARG A 183 -22.00 3.53 4.08
C ARG A 183 -22.40 3.16 2.66
N THR A 184 -23.19 4.02 2.04
CA THR A 184 -23.88 3.75 0.78
C THR A 184 -23.14 4.28 -0.45
N ASP A 185 -22.08 5.05 -0.23
CA ASP A 185 -21.25 5.69 -1.25
C ASP A 185 -20.05 4.84 -1.70
N VAL A 186 -20.01 3.55 -1.35
CA VAL A 186 -18.98 2.61 -1.81
C VAL A 186 -19.25 2.21 -3.25
N GLU A 187 -18.27 2.44 -4.11
CA GLU A 187 -18.30 2.12 -5.53
C GLU A 187 -17.24 1.07 -5.86
N LEU A 188 -17.65 0.01 -6.57
CA LEU A 188 -16.72 -0.93 -7.19
C LEU A 188 -16.23 -0.34 -8.52
N LEU A 189 -14.93 -0.10 -8.64
CA LEU A 189 -14.34 0.48 -9.85
C LEU A 189 -13.88 -0.60 -10.82
N TRP A 190 -13.12 -1.57 -10.33
CA TRP A 190 -12.56 -2.68 -11.12
C TRP A 190 -12.71 -4.00 -10.35
N ASP A 191 -12.98 -5.08 -11.08
CA ASP A 191 -13.12 -6.45 -10.56
C ASP A 191 -12.43 -7.47 -11.48
N ASN A 192 -12.36 -8.72 -11.01
CA ASN A 192 -11.64 -9.81 -11.69
C ASN A 192 -10.17 -9.50 -11.93
N LEU A 193 -9.59 -8.67 -11.06
CA LEU A 193 -8.17 -8.32 -11.11
C LEU A 193 -7.33 -9.51 -10.63
N PRO A 194 -6.06 -9.61 -11.08
CA PRO A 194 -5.14 -10.66 -10.64
C PRO A 194 -5.04 -10.68 -9.12
N ALA A 195 -4.37 -9.74 -8.48
CA ALA A 195 -4.38 -9.61 -7.02
C ALA A 195 -3.82 -8.23 -6.66
N PRO A 196 -4.65 -7.17 -6.69
CA PRO A 196 -4.19 -5.80 -6.50
C PRO A 196 -3.70 -5.62 -5.07
N ILE A 197 -2.49 -5.08 -4.92
CA ILE A 197 -1.81 -4.89 -3.63
C ILE A 197 -1.76 -3.41 -3.29
N ASP A 198 -0.68 -2.71 -3.63
CA ASP A 198 -0.46 -1.32 -3.27
C ASP A 198 -1.04 -0.36 -4.33
N LEU A 199 -1.40 0.85 -3.91
CA LEU A 199 -2.10 1.83 -4.75
C LEU A 199 -1.39 3.18 -4.72
N GLU A 200 -1.24 3.82 -5.89
CA GLU A 200 -0.73 5.19 -6.00
C GLU A 200 -1.53 6.02 -6.99
N LEU A 201 -1.53 7.35 -6.81
CA LEU A 201 -2.20 8.28 -7.70
C LEU A 201 -1.20 9.00 -8.60
N PHE A 202 -1.56 9.14 -9.88
CA PHE A 202 -0.77 9.88 -10.85
C PHE A 202 -1.65 10.49 -11.93
N ASP A 203 -1.69 11.83 -12.00
CA ASP A 203 -2.26 12.55 -13.16
C ASP A 203 -3.69 12.09 -13.54
N GLY A 204 -4.57 11.91 -12.54
CA GLY A 204 -5.94 11.43 -12.74
C GLY A 204 -6.08 9.93 -13.00
N HIS A 205 -5.00 9.17 -12.82
CA HIS A 205 -4.97 7.72 -12.91
C HIS A 205 -4.71 7.11 -11.55
N LEU A 206 -5.22 5.89 -11.37
CA LEU A 206 -4.84 5.02 -10.28
C LEU A 206 -3.86 3.99 -10.82
N LEU A 207 -2.73 3.83 -10.13
CA LEU A 207 -1.75 2.77 -10.36
C LEU A 207 -1.86 1.76 -9.24
N TRP A 208 -1.56 0.50 -9.57
CA TRP A 208 -1.44 -0.54 -8.57
C TRP A 208 -0.48 -1.63 -8.99
N THR A 209 0.14 -2.25 -8.00
CA THR A 209 0.88 -3.50 -8.20
C THR A 209 -0.10 -4.66 -8.16
N ASP A 210 0.00 -5.57 -9.12
CA ASP A 210 -0.69 -6.85 -9.09
C ASP A 210 0.30 -7.96 -8.76
N ARG A 211 -0.05 -8.77 -7.76
CA ARG A 211 0.71 -9.98 -7.41
C ARG A 211 0.34 -11.11 -8.36
N GLY A 212 -0.80 -11.78 -8.16
CA GLY A 212 -1.42 -12.78 -9.06
C GLY A 212 -0.52 -13.95 -9.47
N ALA A 213 -1.10 -15.10 -9.81
CA ALA A 213 -0.30 -16.13 -10.45
C ALA A 213 0.25 -15.59 -11.79
N GLY A 214 1.56 -15.74 -12.04
CA GLY A 214 2.22 -15.14 -13.22
C GLY A 214 1.74 -15.68 -14.57
N ASP A 215 0.88 -16.71 -14.58
CA ASP A 215 0.17 -17.21 -15.76
C ASP A 215 -1.16 -16.48 -16.04
N LEU A 216 -1.67 -15.69 -15.11
CA LEU A 216 -2.78 -14.77 -15.35
C LEU A 216 -2.30 -13.52 -16.10
N PRO A 217 -2.99 -13.11 -17.19
CA PRO A 217 -2.75 -11.82 -17.81
C PRO A 217 -2.85 -10.69 -16.77
N GLY A 218 -1.80 -9.87 -16.66
CA GLY A 218 -1.72 -8.77 -15.68
C GLY A 218 -1.20 -9.18 -14.29
N GLY A 219 -0.91 -10.46 -14.02
CA GLY A 219 -0.18 -10.86 -12.82
C GLY A 219 1.27 -10.36 -12.84
N ASN A 220 1.85 -10.15 -11.65
CA ASN A 220 3.21 -9.66 -11.45
C ASN A 220 3.53 -8.44 -12.28
N SER A 221 2.67 -7.42 -12.13
CA SER A 221 2.67 -6.22 -12.97
C SER A 221 2.48 -4.94 -12.16
N LEU A 222 2.79 -3.82 -12.81
CA LEU A 222 2.31 -2.49 -12.48
C LEU A 222 1.19 -2.16 -13.47
N SER A 223 -0.03 -2.08 -12.97
CA SER A 223 -1.23 -1.79 -13.74
C SER A 223 -1.64 -0.32 -13.54
N CYS A 224 -2.38 0.21 -14.51
CA CYS A 224 -2.85 1.59 -14.49
C CYS A 224 -4.21 1.70 -15.18
N ALA A 225 -5.06 2.58 -14.67
CA ALA A 225 -6.31 2.97 -15.31
C ALA A 225 -6.69 4.42 -14.96
N ALA A 226 -7.38 5.08 -15.88
CA ALA A 226 -7.96 6.40 -15.61
C ALA A 226 -9.04 6.27 -14.53
N ILE A 227 -9.06 7.20 -13.58
CA ILE A 227 -10.08 7.22 -12.54
C ILE A 227 -11.43 7.57 -13.19
N PRO A 228 -12.45 6.69 -13.10
CA PRO A 228 -13.74 6.95 -13.74
C PRO A 228 -14.48 8.08 -13.00
N PRO A 229 -15.41 8.78 -13.69
CA PRO A 229 -16.36 9.67 -13.03
C PRO A 229 -17.13 8.97 -11.90
N VAL A 230 -17.66 9.76 -10.95
CA VAL A 230 -18.51 9.25 -9.87
C VAL A 230 -19.71 8.48 -10.44
N GLY A 231 -20.01 7.32 -9.86
CA GLY A 231 -21.09 6.42 -10.29
C GLY A 231 -20.78 5.57 -11.55
N GLN A 232 -19.54 5.59 -12.05
CA GLN A 232 -19.12 4.78 -13.20
C GLN A 232 -18.05 3.76 -12.79
N LYS A 233 -18.11 2.57 -13.42
CA LYS A 233 -16.99 1.63 -13.40
C LYS A 233 -15.82 2.19 -14.20
N GLY A 234 -14.62 1.72 -13.86
CA GLY A 234 -13.43 2.04 -14.64
C GLY A 234 -13.43 1.34 -15.99
N ASP A 235 -12.77 1.95 -16.97
CA ASP A 235 -12.43 1.28 -18.22
C ASP A 235 -11.38 0.18 -17.98
N GLU A 236 -11.18 -0.68 -18.98
CA GLU A 236 -10.18 -1.75 -18.93
C GLU A 236 -8.80 -1.20 -18.53
N PRO A 237 -8.17 -1.73 -17.46
CA PRO A 237 -6.81 -1.39 -17.10
C PRO A 237 -5.80 -1.78 -18.17
N TYR A 238 -4.68 -1.07 -18.19
CA TYR A 238 -3.53 -1.47 -18.99
C TYR A 238 -2.31 -1.73 -18.12
N VAL A 239 -1.44 -2.61 -18.60
CA VAL A 239 -0.18 -2.94 -17.93
C VAL A 239 0.89 -1.92 -18.32
N VAL A 240 1.42 -1.21 -17.33
CA VAL A 240 2.54 -0.29 -17.49
C VAL A 240 3.84 -1.07 -17.65
N ALA A 241 4.07 -2.06 -16.77
CA ALA A 241 5.23 -2.96 -16.83
C ALA A 241 4.88 -4.29 -16.15
N ASP A 242 5.55 -5.39 -16.53
CA ASP A 242 5.31 -6.73 -16.00
C ASP A 242 6.61 -7.49 -15.65
N GLY A 243 6.46 -8.77 -15.34
CA GLY A 243 7.56 -9.70 -15.04
C GLY A 243 8.23 -9.44 -13.69
N PHE A 244 7.51 -8.88 -12.72
CA PHE A 244 7.98 -8.75 -11.34
C PHE A 244 7.98 -10.10 -10.61
N SER A 245 8.58 -10.17 -9.43
CA SER A 245 8.59 -11.39 -8.60
C SER A 245 7.80 -11.18 -7.31
N GLU A 246 6.47 -11.23 -7.43
CA GLU A 246 5.48 -10.91 -6.39
C GLU A 246 5.53 -9.42 -6.02
N ALA A 247 5.06 -8.56 -6.93
CA ALA A 247 5.05 -7.10 -6.74
C ALA A 247 4.19 -6.67 -5.55
N ILE A 248 4.72 -5.77 -4.72
CA ILE A 248 4.03 -5.23 -3.54
C ILE A 248 4.22 -3.72 -3.46
N GLY A 249 5.38 -3.22 -3.02
CA GLY A 249 5.54 -1.81 -2.70
C GLY A 249 5.52 -0.95 -3.96
N LEU A 250 4.81 0.18 -3.91
CA LEU A 250 4.67 1.12 -5.01
C LEU A 250 4.84 2.54 -4.50
N THR A 251 5.60 3.36 -5.21
CA THR A 251 5.60 4.81 -4.99
C THR A 251 5.89 5.57 -6.27
N VAL A 252 5.47 6.82 -6.37
CA VAL A 252 5.60 7.62 -7.60
C VAL A 252 6.38 8.92 -7.37
N ASP A 253 7.44 9.12 -8.17
CA ASP A 253 8.03 10.43 -8.39
C ASP A 253 7.23 11.13 -9.50
N VAL A 254 6.23 11.92 -9.08
CA VAL A 254 5.32 12.64 -10.00
C VAL A 254 6.07 13.61 -10.92
N PRO A 255 6.99 14.49 -10.43
CA PRO A 255 7.81 15.32 -11.30
C PRO A 255 8.57 14.56 -12.38
N GLN A 256 9.13 13.40 -12.06
CA GLN A 256 9.88 12.57 -13.01
C GLN A 256 9.02 11.58 -13.79
N ARG A 257 7.71 11.52 -13.51
CA ARG A 257 6.77 10.56 -14.12
C ARG A 257 7.31 9.12 -14.07
N THR A 258 7.85 8.74 -12.92
CA THR A 258 8.50 7.45 -12.70
C THR A 258 7.88 6.77 -11.48
N ALA A 259 7.43 5.53 -11.63
CA ALA A 259 7.06 4.69 -10.50
C ALA A 259 8.27 3.88 -10.04
N TYR A 260 8.37 3.62 -8.75
CA TYR A 260 9.27 2.63 -8.18
C TYR A 260 8.45 1.47 -7.64
N VAL A 261 8.85 0.25 -8.00
CA VAL A 261 8.15 -0.98 -7.62
C VAL A 261 9.12 -1.89 -6.89
N ALA A 262 8.72 -2.38 -5.72
CA ALA A 262 9.40 -3.41 -4.96
C ALA A 262 8.67 -4.73 -5.10
N ASP A 263 9.44 -5.81 -5.09
CA ASP A 263 8.90 -7.16 -5.10
C ASP A 263 9.56 -8.05 -4.01
N LEU A 264 8.95 -9.21 -3.75
CA LEU A 264 9.42 -10.10 -2.68
C LEU A 264 10.76 -10.79 -3.00
N SER A 265 11.30 -10.67 -4.21
CA SER A 265 12.67 -11.11 -4.47
C SER A 265 13.72 -10.19 -3.84
N GLY A 266 13.31 -8.97 -3.45
CA GLY A 266 14.17 -7.94 -2.90
C GLY A 266 14.69 -6.95 -3.93
N GLN A 267 14.13 -6.99 -5.14
CA GLN A 267 14.47 -6.09 -6.21
C GLN A 267 13.59 -4.84 -6.16
N ILE A 268 14.21 -3.69 -6.40
CA ILE A 268 13.54 -2.41 -6.60
C ILE A 268 13.76 -2.01 -8.05
N TRP A 269 12.66 -1.68 -8.72
CA TRP A 269 12.62 -1.35 -10.13
C TRP A 269 12.12 0.08 -10.31
N ALA A 270 12.69 0.81 -11.26
CA ALA A 270 12.11 2.05 -11.78
C ALA A 270 11.31 1.74 -13.05
N VAL A 271 10.11 2.30 -13.16
CA VAL A 271 9.24 2.23 -14.32
C VAL A 271 9.02 3.66 -14.83
N PRO A 272 9.82 4.11 -15.81
CA PRO A 272 9.73 5.48 -16.33
C PRO A 272 8.55 5.63 -17.29
N ASN A 273 8.31 6.88 -17.72
CA ASN A 273 7.31 7.22 -18.75
C ASN A 273 5.86 6.85 -18.35
N LEU A 274 5.50 7.05 -17.08
CA LEU A 274 4.12 6.82 -16.63
C LEU A 274 3.10 7.57 -17.49
N GLY A 275 1.97 6.90 -17.76
CA GLY A 275 0.95 7.33 -18.72
C GLY A 275 1.11 6.73 -20.12
N GLN A 276 2.02 5.76 -20.30
CA GLN A 276 2.19 4.96 -21.52
C GLN A 276 2.14 3.46 -21.18
N GLU A 277 1.66 2.65 -22.14
CA GLU A 277 1.66 1.19 -22.04
C GLU A 277 3.04 0.58 -22.32
N GLY A 278 3.40 -0.49 -21.61
CA GLY A 278 4.58 -1.30 -21.92
C GLY A 278 5.93 -0.60 -21.73
N ALA A 279 6.07 0.17 -20.64
CA ALA A 279 7.33 0.76 -20.23
C ALA A 279 8.37 -0.32 -19.88
N GLU A 280 9.61 -0.12 -20.34
CA GLU A 280 10.74 -0.97 -19.95
C GLU A 280 11.20 -0.61 -18.54
N LYS A 281 11.00 -1.53 -17.59
CA LYS A 281 11.46 -1.37 -16.21
C LYS A 281 12.98 -1.50 -16.10
N GLN A 282 13.57 -0.76 -15.18
CA GLN A 282 15.01 -0.72 -14.94
C GLN A 282 15.30 -1.17 -13.52
N LEU A 283 16.20 -2.15 -13.35
CA LEU A 283 16.63 -2.57 -12.01
C LEU A 283 17.44 -1.43 -11.37
N ILE A 284 16.99 -0.97 -10.22
CA ILE A 284 17.68 0.05 -9.41
C ILE A 284 18.64 -0.62 -8.45
N THR A 285 18.15 -1.60 -7.69
CA THR A 285 18.97 -2.36 -6.75
C THR A 285 18.36 -3.73 -6.48
N ASP A 286 19.22 -4.66 -6.09
CA ASP A 286 18.84 -5.93 -5.49
C ASP A 286 19.35 -5.94 -4.04
N LEU A 287 18.42 -5.97 -3.09
CA LEU A 287 18.73 -5.93 -1.68
C LEU A 287 18.94 -7.33 -1.09
N GLY A 288 18.56 -8.39 -1.80
CA GLY A 288 18.68 -9.78 -1.38
C GLY A 288 17.70 -10.22 -0.28
N PHE A 289 16.65 -9.44 -0.01
CA PHE A 289 15.60 -9.74 0.96
C PHE A 289 14.27 -9.10 0.58
N ALA A 290 13.16 -9.71 1.00
CA ALA A 290 11.82 -9.24 0.66
C ALA A 290 11.56 -7.78 1.09
N VAL A 291 11.01 -7.00 0.16
CA VAL A 291 10.58 -5.62 0.37
C VAL A 291 9.08 -5.53 0.19
N THR A 292 8.39 -4.91 1.14
CA THR A 292 6.94 -4.73 1.09
C THR A 292 6.53 -3.27 0.98
N GLY A 293 7.26 -2.38 1.64
CA GLY A 293 6.96 -0.95 1.67
C GLY A 293 7.99 -0.15 0.90
N LEU A 294 7.52 0.78 0.07
CA LEU A 294 8.32 1.78 -0.60
C LEU A 294 7.69 3.16 -0.41
N ASN A 295 8.52 4.18 -0.17
CA ASN A 295 8.04 5.55 -0.21
C ASN A 295 9.10 6.48 -0.81
N HIS A 296 8.71 7.29 -1.80
CA HIS A 296 9.56 8.34 -2.33
C HIS A 296 9.52 9.56 -1.41
N VAL A 297 10.66 9.85 -0.78
CA VAL A 297 10.78 10.97 0.16
C VAL A 297 10.90 12.26 -0.63
N LYS A 298 9.86 13.09 -0.51
CA LYS A 298 9.84 14.43 -1.11
C LYS A 298 10.90 15.28 -0.43
N ALA A 299 11.75 15.93 -1.20
CA ALA A 299 12.70 16.91 -0.65
C ALA A 299 11.91 18.04 0.02
N THR A 300 12.24 18.34 1.28
CA THR A 300 11.73 19.54 1.96
C THR A 300 12.28 20.77 1.24
N SER A 301 11.37 21.63 0.77
CA SER A 301 11.69 22.89 0.07
C SER A 301 12.17 23.98 1.03
#